data_AF-A0A378Y2L7-F1
#
_entry.id   AF-A0A378Y2L7-F1
#
_cell.length_a   1.000
_cell.length_b   1.000
_cell.length_c   1.000
_cell.angle_alpha   90.00
_cell.angle_beta   90.00
_cell.angle_gamma   90.00
#
_symmetry.space_group_name_H-M   'P 1'
#
loop_
_entity.id
_entity.type
_entity.pdbx_description
1 polymer ?
#
loop_
_entity_poly.entity_id
_entity_poly.type
_entity_poly.pdbx_seq_one_letter_code
_entity_poly.pdbx_strand_id
1 'polypeptide(L)' 'MGHTDLTNLLEKEVSFLRIKVRIHCKRCGERFVLRGRMEQGQIQTGFKRCICDNCEFIVEVMENHA' A
#
# COMPACT_ATOMS: atom_id res chain seq x y z
N MET A 1 -25.59 30.49 -4.77
CA MET A 1 -25.63 29.15 -5.40
C MET A 1 -24.21 28.63 -5.44
N GLY A 2 -23.89 27.70 -4.58
CA GLY A 2 -22.53 27.24 -4.34
C GLY A 2 -22.56 26.34 -3.13
N HIS A 3 -23.34 25.25 -3.23
CA HIS A 3 -23.34 24.20 -2.22
C HIS A 3 -21.94 23.59 -2.26
N THR A 4 -21.08 23.96 -1.32
CA THR A 4 -19.84 23.23 -1.09
C THR A 4 -20.25 21.88 -0.54
N ASP A 5 -20.17 20.88 -1.42
CA ASP A 5 -20.55 19.49 -1.21
C ASP A 5 -19.92 18.94 0.07
N LEU A 6 -20.75 18.72 1.10
CA LEU A 6 -20.39 18.16 2.41
C LEU A 6 -19.95 16.68 2.33
N THR A 7 -19.94 16.09 1.13
CA THR A 7 -19.48 14.73 0.84
C THR A 7 -17.97 14.54 1.04
N ASN A 8 -17.16 15.61 1.10
CA ASN A 8 -15.70 15.52 1.14
C ASN A 8 -15.06 15.44 2.54
N LEU A 9 -15.85 15.48 3.61
CA LEU A 9 -15.35 15.46 5.00
C LEU A 9 -15.39 14.06 5.64
N LEU A 10 -16.12 13.09 5.08
CA LEU A 10 -16.17 11.71 5.56
C LEU A 10 -15.09 10.81 4.96
N GLU A 11 -14.51 11.15 3.80
CA GLU A 11 -13.39 10.37 3.22
C GLU A 11 -12.04 10.65 3.91
N LYS A 12 -11.91 11.80 4.58
CA LYS A 12 -10.67 12.21 5.28
C LYS A 12 -10.41 11.43 6.57
N GLU A 13 -11.43 10.74 7.10
CA GLU A 13 -11.37 9.97 8.34
C GLU A 13 -11.27 8.46 8.14
N VAL A 14 -10.98 7.98 6.92
CA VAL A 14 -10.55 6.59 6.76
C VAL A 14 -9.14 6.48 7.34
N SER A 15 -9.07 6.06 8.60
CA SER A 15 -7.83 5.79 9.33
C SER A 15 -6.87 4.94 8.50
N PHE A 16 -5.92 5.61 7.85
CA PHE A 16 -4.98 4.99 6.95
C PHE A 16 -3.87 4.32 7.77
N LEU A 17 -4.14 3.13 8.31
CA LEU A 17 -3.13 2.34 9.01
C LEU A 17 -1.95 2.14 8.06
N ARG A 18 -0.82 2.75 8.39
CA ARG A 18 0.44 2.59 7.67
C ARG A 18 1.08 1.30 8.15
N ILE A 19 1.29 0.38 7.22
CA ILE A 19 1.84 -0.95 7.52
C ILE A 19 3.16 -1.15 6.79
N LYS A 20 4.13 -1.75 7.48
CA LYS A 20 5.40 -2.10 6.88
C LYS A 20 5.22 -3.40 6.10
N VAL A 21 5.70 -3.42 4.86
CA VAL A 21 5.61 -4.60 4.00
C VAL A 21 6.94 -4.93 3.36
N ARG A 22 7.15 -6.21 3.09
CA ARG A 22 8.23 -6.72 2.26
C ARG A 22 7.64 -7.14 0.91
N ILE A 23 8.30 -6.76 -0.17
CA ILE A 23 7.92 -7.13 -1.53
C ILE A 23 9.03 -8.01 -2.11
N HIS A 24 8.66 -9.17 -2.64
CA HIS A 24 9.59 -10.12 -3.25
C HIS A 24 9.29 -10.31 -4.73
N CYS A 25 10.29 -10.05 -5.58
CA CYS A 25 10.16 -10.27 -7.03
C CYS A 25 10.27 -11.76 -7.37
N LYS A 26 9.26 -12.32 -8.04
CA LYS A 26 9.26 -13.74 -8.43
C LYS A 26 10.30 -14.13 -9.49
N ARG A 27 10.85 -13.15 -10.22
CA ARG A 27 11.82 -13.36 -11.31
C ARG A 27 13.27 -13.29 -10.86
N CYS A 28 13.68 -12.16 -10.27
CA CYS A 28 15.08 -11.93 -9.89
C CYS A 28 15.37 -12.16 -8.40
N GLY A 29 14.33 -12.34 -7.58
CA GLY A 29 14.48 -12.57 -6.14
C GLY A 29 14.73 -11.30 -5.30
N GLU A 30 14.78 -10.12 -5.92
CA GLU A 30 15.00 -8.84 -5.23
C GLU A 30 13.94 -8.58 -4.16
N ARG A 31 14.33 -7.91 -3.07
CA ARG A 31 13.47 -7.66 -1.91
C ARG A 31 13.40 -6.17 -1.58
N PHE A 32 12.19 -5.64 -1.52
CA PHE A 32 11.95 -4.23 -1.17
C PHE A 32 11.21 -4.14 0.16
N VAL A 33 11.48 -3.11 0.94
CA VAL A 33 10.74 -2.81 2.18
C VAL A 33 10.08 -1.45 2.00
N LEU A 34 8.75 -1.43 2.05
CA LEU A 34 7.94 -0.22 1.84
C LEU A 34 6.94 -0.02 2.97
N ARG A 35 6.33 1.16 3.02
CA ARG A 35 5.18 1.44 3.86
C ARG A 35 3.92 1.46 3.00
N GLY A 36 3.11 0.42 3.11
CA GLY A 36 1.80 0.34 2.51
C GLY A 36 0.75 1.09 3.33
N ARG A 37 -0.41 1.28 2.72
CA ARG A 37 -1.61 1.82 3.34
C ARG A 37 -2.67 0.73 3.36
N MET A 38 -3.21 0.42 4.54
CA MET A 38 -4.37 -0.45 4.66
C MET A 38 -5.63 0.35 4.36
N GLU A 39 -6.36 -0.05 3.32
CA GLU A 39 -7.67 0.49 2.96
C GLU A 39 -8.62 -0.68 2.73
N GLN A 40 -9.73 -0.74 3.48
CA GLN A 40 -10.77 -1.77 3.33
C GLN A 40 -10.25 -3.22 3.32
N GLY A 41 -9.23 -3.51 4.14
CA GLY A 41 -8.62 -4.85 4.23
C GLY A 41 -7.60 -5.17 3.13
N GLN A 42 -7.31 -4.23 2.22
CA GLN A 42 -6.30 -4.37 1.18
C GLN A 42 -5.08 -3.47 1.48
N ILE A 43 -3.90 -3.92 1.05
CA ILE A 43 -2.65 -3.16 1.17
C ILE A 43 -2.36 -2.43 -0.15
N GLN A 44 -2.42 -1.10 -0.13
CA GLN A 44 -1.95 -0.24 -1.21
C GLN A 44 -0.46 0.10 -0.99
N THR A 45 0.45 -0.39 -1.85
CA THR A 45 1.91 -0.17 -1.70
C THR A 45 2.51 0.81 -2.71
N GLY A 46 1.80 1.11 -3.80
CA GLY A 46 2.31 1.91 -4.92
C GLY A 46 3.42 1.23 -5.74
N PHE A 47 3.83 0.01 -5.38
CA PHE A 47 4.84 -0.75 -6.12
C PHE A 47 4.23 -1.31 -7.41
N LYS A 48 4.79 -0.94 -8.56
CA LYS A 48 4.25 -1.31 -9.87
C LYS A 48 5.10 -2.35 -10.60
N ARG A 49 6.42 -2.27 -10.48
CA ARG A 49 7.36 -3.17 -11.16
C ARG A 49 8.68 -3.25 -10.41
N CYS A 50 9.35 -4.38 -10.56
CA CYS A 50 10.73 -4.55 -10.12
C CYS A 50 11.70 -3.86 -11.09
N ILE A 51 12.92 -3.57 -10.62
CA ILE A 51 14.02 -3.03 -11.43
C ILE A 51 14.45 -3.97 -12.57
N CYS A 52 14.14 -5.27 -12.48
CA CYS A 52 14.34 -6.24 -13.56
C CYS A 52 13.19 -6.28 -14.58
N ASP A 53 12.32 -5.27 -14.54
CA ASP A 53 11.12 -5.09 -15.36
C ASP A 53 10.03 -6.17 -15.17
N ASN A 54 10.12 -6.96 -14.10
CA ASN A 54 9.09 -7.93 -13.75
C ASN A 54 7.92 -7.28 -13.00
N CYS A 55 6.68 -7.61 -13.39
CA CYS A 55 5.46 -7.13 -12.75
C CYS A 55 4.85 -8.13 -11.76
N GLU A 56 5.40 -9.35 -11.66
CA GLU A 56 4.91 -10.37 -10.72
C GLU A 56 5.71 -10.38 -9.41
N PHE A 57 5.05 -10.04 -8.31
CA PHE A 57 5.67 -9.95 -7.00
C PHE A 57 4.73 -10.41 -5.89
N ILE A 58 5.30 -10.75 -4.75
CA ILE A 58 4.59 -11.14 -3.53
C ILE A 58 4.72 -9.99 -2.53
N VAL A 59 3.65 -9.68 -1.80
CA VAL A 59 3.65 -8.67 -0.73
C VAL A 59 3.38 -9.37 0.60
N GLU A 60 4.28 -9.21 1.55
CA GLU A 60 4.22 -9.79 2.89
C GLU A 60 4.13 -8.67 3.92
N VAL A 61 3.23 -8.79 4.89
CA VAL A 61 3.14 -7.86 6.01
C VAL A 61 4.29 -8.16 6.98
N MET A 62 5.05 -7.13 7.34
CA MET A 62 6.02 -7.21 8.41
C MET A 62 5.33 -6.77 9.69
N GLU A 63 4.83 -7.73 10.48
CA GLU A 63 4.23 -7.43 11.78
C GLU A 63 5.27 -6.75 12.68
N ASN A 64 4.91 -5.57 13.20
CA ASN A 64 5.67 -4.95 14.27
C ASN A 64 5.20 -5.62 15.56
N HIS A 65 5.93 -6.62 16.06
CA HIS A 65 5.82 -6.95 17.48
C HIS A 65 6.29 -5.70 18.24
N ALA A 66 5.33 -5.03 18.89
CA ALA A 66 5.57 -3.95 19.83
C ALA A 66 6.25 -4.49 21.10
#